data_AF-A0A3G4SMB2-F1
#
_entry.id   AF-A0A3G4SMB2-F1
#
_cell.length_a   1.000
_cell.length_b   1.000
_cell.length_c   1.000
_cell.angle_alpha   90.00
_cell.angle_beta   90.00
_cell.angle_gamma   90.00
#
_symmetry.space_group_name_H-M   'P 1'
#
loop_
_entity.id
_entity.type
_entity.pdbx_description
1 polymer ?
#
loop_
_entity_poly.entity_id
_entity_poly.type
_entity_poly.pdbx_seq_one_letter_code
_entity_poly.pdbx_strand_id
1 'polypeptide(L)'
;LHYFSDDKSVDGDQTYMRVGVKGETQINDQLTGYGQWEYNVQANNTESSSDQAWTRLAFAGLKFGDAGSFDYGRNYGVVYDVTS
;
A
#
# COMPACT_ATOMS: atom_id res chain seq x y z
N LEU A 1 8.96 14.17 5.62
CA LEU A 1 10.24 13.78 6.26
C LEU A 1 11.32 14.62 5.60
N HIS A 2 12.15 15.33 6.36
CA HIS A 2 13.28 16.10 5.83
C HIS A 2 14.55 15.30 6.13
N TYR A 3 15.15 14.70 5.10
CA TYR A 3 16.43 14.02 5.23
C TYR A 3 17.52 15.05 5.02
N PHE A 4 18.24 15.40 6.10
CA PHE A 4 19.53 16.04 5.98
C PHE A 4 20.54 14.92 5.70
N SER A 5 21.08 14.87 4.49
CA SER A 5 22.09 13.88 4.11
C SER A 5 23.17 14.55 3.28
N ASP A 6 24.43 14.22 3.55
CA ASP A 6 25.62 14.82 2.93
C ASP A 6 25.70 14.54 1.40
N ASP A 7 24.90 13.58 0.91
CA ASP A 7 24.67 13.34 -0.50
C ASP A 7 23.66 14.33 -1.11
N LYS A 8 24.17 15.32 -1.85
CA LYS A 8 23.40 16.35 -2.58
C LYS A 8 22.31 15.84 -3.54
N SER A 9 22.25 14.53 -3.79
CA SER A 9 21.22 13.89 -4.61
C SER A 9 19.95 13.51 -3.83
N VAL A 10 20.02 13.43 -2.50
CA VAL A 10 18.91 13.01 -1.62
C VAL A 10 18.53 14.08 -0.59
N ASP A 11 19.29 15.16 -0.51
CA ASP A 11 18.99 16.35 0.29
C ASP A 11 17.81 17.12 -0.33
N GLY A 12 16.70 17.22 0.40
CA GLY A 12 15.48 17.88 -0.07
C GLY A 12 14.21 17.44 0.65
N ASP A 13 13.09 18.07 0.28
CA ASP A 13 11.77 17.65 0.77
C ASP A 13 11.44 16.26 0.22
N GLN A 14 11.07 15.33 1.09
CA GLN A 14 10.53 14.01 0.72
C GLN A 14 9.14 13.82 1.29
N THR A 15 8.37 14.91 1.37
CA THR A 15 6.98 14.84 1.79
C THR A 15 6.18 13.99 0.81
N TYR A 16 5.60 12.93 1.33
CA TYR A 16 4.71 12.03 0.63
C TYR A 16 3.44 11.87 1.44
N MET A 17 2.34 11.62 0.75
CA MET A 17 1.05 11.29 1.35
C MET A 17 0.63 9.92 0.87
N ARG A 18 0.02 9.15 1.77
CA ARG A 18 -0.62 7.88 1.44
C ARG A 18 -2.09 7.98 1.75
N VAL A 19 -2.89 7.55 0.80
CA VAL A 19 -4.33 7.42 0.95
C VAL A 19 -4.72 6.02 0.56
N GLY A 20 -5.64 5.43 1.30
CA GLY A 20 -6.08 4.08 1.02
C GLY A 20 -7.45 3.80 1.60
N VAL A 21 -8.08 2.77 1.06
CA VAL A 21 -9.32 2.22 1.58
C VAL A 21 -9.08 0.77 1.97
N LYS A 22 -9.61 0.40 3.13
CA LYS A 22 -9.70 -0.99 3.57
C LYS A 22 -11.17 -1.26 3.85
N GLY A 23 -11.73 -2.23 3.15
CA GLY A 23 -13.10 -2.69 3.34
C GLY A 23 -13.10 -4.15 3.77
N GLU A 24 -13.93 -4.49 4.74
CA GLU A 24 -14.20 -5.85 5.15
C GLU A 24 -15.72 -6.03 5.22
N THR A 25 -16.23 -7.14 4.68
CA THR A 25 -17.65 -7.46 4.65
C THR A 25 -17.86 -8.88 5.14
N GLN A 26 -18.71 -9.04 6.15
CA GLN A 26 -19.06 -10.36 6.65
C GLN A 26 -20.11 -10.97 5.72
N ILE A 27 -19.77 -12.08 5.05
CA ILE A 27 -20.69 -12.80 4.16
C ILE A 27 -21.50 -13.80 5.01
N ASN A 28 -20.83 -14.56 5.87
CA ASN A 28 -21.46 -15.42 6.87
C ASN A 28 -20.48 -15.67 8.05
N ASP A 29 -20.84 -16.55 8.99
CA ASP A 29 -20.03 -16.86 10.18
C ASP A 29 -18.64 -17.44 9.86
N GLN A 30 -18.47 -18.04 8.67
CA GLN A 30 -17.22 -18.68 8.24
C GLN A 30 -16.55 -17.98 7.06
N LEU A 31 -17.15 -16.92 6.50
CA LEU A 31 -16.69 -16.26 5.29
C LEU A 31 -16.73 -14.74 5.45
N THR A 32 -15.56 -14.12 5.34
CA THR A 32 -15.40 -12.66 5.33
C THR A 32 -14.72 -12.25 4.04
N GLY A 33 -15.34 -11.38 3.26
CA GLY A 33 -14.68 -10.73 2.14
C GLY A 33 -13.90 -9.51 2.61
N TYR A 34 -12.73 -9.28 2.05
CA TYR A 34 -11.94 -8.10 2.34
C TYR A 34 -11.28 -7.55 1.08
N GLY A 35 -11.01 -6.26 1.08
CA GLY A 35 -10.31 -5.59 0.00
C GLY A 35 -9.52 -4.41 0.54
N GLN A 36 -8.35 -4.19 -0.05
CA GLN A 36 -7.48 -3.08 0.30
C GLN A 36 -6.92 -2.44 -0.95
N TRP A 37 -6.95 -1.11 -0.95
CA TRP A 37 -6.29 -0.28 -1.94
C TRP A 37 -5.47 0.78 -1.23
N GLU A 38 -4.22 0.97 -1.64
CA GLU A 38 -3.31 1.98 -1.13
C GLU A 38 -2.66 2.71 -2.30
N TYR A 39 -2.71 4.04 -2.26
CA TYR A 39 -2.16 4.94 -3.24
C TYR A 39 -1.14 5.86 -2.57
N ASN A 40 0.03 5.99 -3.19
CA ASN A 40 1.10 6.85 -2.72
C ASN A 40 1.23 8.05 -3.65
N VAL A 41 1.25 9.25 -3.09
CA VAL A 41 1.42 10.51 -3.81
C VAL A 41 2.64 11.21 -3.24
N GLN A 42 3.61 11.51 -4.10
CA GLN A 42 4.76 12.36 -3.77
C GLN A 42 4.31 13.82 -3.83
N ALA A 43 4.49 14.56 -2.73
CA ALA A 43 4.11 15.96 -2.59
C ALA A 43 5.33 16.89 -2.56
N ASN A 44 6.49 16.37 -2.96
CA ASN A 44 7.77 17.08 -2.93
C ASN A 44 8.21 17.62 -4.30
N ASN A 45 7.33 17.58 -5.30
CA ASN A 45 7.59 18.08 -6.65
C ASN A 45 6.53 19.11 -7.07
N THR A 46 6.89 19.95 -8.05
CA THR A 46 5.97 20.94 -8.63
C THR A 46 4.84 20.27 -9.40
N GLU A 47 3.65 20.89 -9.46
CA GLU A 47 2.47 20.35 -10.15
C GLU A 47 2.69 20.09 -11.66
N SER A 48 3.74 20.65 -12.25
CA SER A 48 4.15 20.39 -13.64
C SER A 48 4.89 19.05 -13.81
N SER A 49 5.22 18.36 -12.72
CA SER A 49 5.96 17.09 -12.74
C SER A 49 5.00 15.92 -12.98
N SER A 50 5.33 15.07 -13.95
CA SER A 50 4.57 13.86 -14.28
C SER A 50 4.94 12.68 -13.36
N ASP A 51 4.08 11.66 -13.27
CA ASP A 51 4.31 10.38 -12.57
C ASP A 51 4.64 10.45 -11.06
N GLN A 52 4.08 11.43 -10.35
CA GLN A 52 4.29 11.60 -8.90
C GLN A 52 3.42 10.69 -8.02
N ALA A 53 2.64 9.78 -8.60
CA ALA A 53 1.74 8.93 -7.84
C ALA A 53 1.61 7.52 -8.41
N TRP A 54 1.53 6.52 -7.52
CA TRP A 54 1.37 5.13 -7.91
C TRP A 54 0.59 4.31 -6.88
N THR A 55 -0.09 3.28 -7.35
CA THR A 55 -0.78 2.29 -6.50
C THR A 55 0.25 1.36 -5.87
N ARG A 56 0.26 1.27 -4.54
CA ARG A 56 1.12 0.36 -3.77
C ARG A 56 0.45 -0.98 -3.55
N LEU A 57 -0.79 -0.95 -3.09
CA LEU A 57 -1.58 -2.14 -2.79
C LEU A 57 -2.91 -2.05 -3.52
N ALA A 58 -3.35 -3.16 -4.08
CA ALA A 58 -4.65 -3.30 -4.71
C ALA A 58 -4.97 -4.79 -4.76
N PHE A 59 -5.59 -5.30 -3.71
CA PHE A 59 -5.97 -6.71 -3.62
C PHE A 59 -7.36 -6.86 -3.02
N ALA A 60 -8.02 -7.96 -3.41
CA ALA A 60 -9.26 -8.41 -2.81
C ALA A 60 -9.10 -9.88 -2.45
N GLY A 61 -9.72 -10.28 -1.35
CA GLY A 61 -9.60 -11.62 -0.82
C GLY A 61 -10.81 -12.07 -0.04
N LEU A 62 -10.82 -13.37 0.23
CA LEU A 62 -11.80 -14.04 1.05
C LEU A 62 -11.07 -14.75 2.19
N LYS A 63 -11.61 -14.61 3.39
CA LYS A 63 -11.16 -15.30 4.59
C LYS A 63 -12.20 -16.35 4.96
N PHE A 64 -11.78 -17.60 5.08
CA PHE A 64 -12.60 -18.79 5.30
C PHE A 64 -12.48 -19.28 6.76
N GLY A 65 -12.74 -18.40 7.73
CA GLY A 65 -12.61 -18.73 9.16
C GLY A 65 -11.21 -19.25 9.50
N ASP A 66 -11.14 -20.47 10.03
CA ASP A 66 -9.89 -21.16 10.41
C ASP A 66 -9.23 -21.91 9.25
N ALA A 67 -9.91 -22.05 8.10
CA ALA A 67 -9.36 -22.73 6.93
C ALA A 67 -8.33 -21.89 6.16
N GLY A 68 -8.13 -20.64 6.57
CA GLY A 68 -7.17 -19.69 5.99
C GLY A 68 -7.84 -18.58 5.18
N SER A 69 -7.04 -17.91 4.36
CA SER A 69 -7.49 -16.81 3.50
C SER A 69 -6.79 -16.86 2.17
N PHE A 70 -7.47 -16.38 1.13
CA PHE A 70 -6.93 -16.24 -0.20
C PHE A 70 -7.22 -14.83 -0.71
N ASP A 71 -6.18 -14.12 -1.14
CA ASP A 71 -6.27 -12.83 -1.82
C ASP A 71 -5.55 -12.88 -3.16
N TYR A 72 -6.04 -12.06 -4.09
CA TYR A 72 -5.45 -11.90 -5.41
C TYR A 72 -5.36 -10.43 -5.78
N GLY A 73 -4.22 -10.03 -6.32
CA GLY A 73 -3.94 -8.68 -6.77
C GLY A 73 -2.52 -8.25 -6.46
N ARG A 74 -2.32 -6.94 -6.36
CA ARG A 74 -1.05 -6.33 -5.95
C ARG A 74 -0.99 -6.28 -4.42
N ASN A 75 -0.41 -7.32 -3.83
CA ASN A 75 -0.15 -7.44 -2.41
C ASN A 75 1.37 -7.56 -2.14
N TYR A 76 1.79 -7.44 -0.89
CA TYR A 76 3.14 -7.80 -0.48
C TYR A 76 3.38 -9.27 -0.81
N GLY A 77 4.46 -9.56 -1.55
CA GLY A 77 4.84 -10.94 -1.84
C GLY A 77 5.23 -11.68 -0.56
N VAL A 78 5.02 -12.99 -0.54
CA VAL A 78 5.27 -13.85 0.64
C VAL A 78 6.71 -13.72 1.18
N VAL A 79 7.67 -13.38 0.33
CA VAL A 79 9.07 -13.14 0.74
C VAL A 79 9.20 -11.94 1.69
N TYR A 80 8.29 -10.97 1.61
CA TYR A 80 8.28 -9.82 2.52
C TYR A 80 8.06 -10.23 3.99
N ASP A 81 7.33 -11.33 4.22
CA ASP A 81 7.13 -11.92 5.56
C ASP A 81 8.43 -12.52 6.14
N VAL A 82 9.37 -12.92 5.28
CA VAL A 82 10.66 -13.51 5.69
C VAL A 82 11.73 -12.44 5.93
N THR A 83 11.58 -11.25 5.33
CA THR A 83 12.60 -10.18 5.37
C THR A 83 12.32 -9.06 6.38
N SER A 84 11.22 -9.14 7.14
CA SER A 84 10.85 -8.15 8.17
C SER A 84 11.41 -8.46 9.55
#